data_AF-A0A2V7J1K7-F1
#
_entry.id   AF-A0A2V7J1K7-F1
#
_cell.length_a   1.000
_cell.length_b   1.000
_cell.length_c   1.000
_cell.angle_alpha   90.00
_cell.angle_beta   90.00
_cell.angle_gamma   90.00
#
_symmetry.space_group_name_H-M   'P 1'
#
loop_
_entity.id
_entity.type
_entity.pdbx_description
1 polymer ?
#
loop_
_entity_poly.entity_id
_entity_poly.type
_entity_poly.pdbx_seq_one_letter_code
_entity_poly.pdbx_strand_id
1 'polypeptide(L)' 'MDIKRGGSQPSGRGPAEWFTGTVRVDPLFQAPDPARVAGASVTFEPGARTAWHTHPLG' A
#
# COMPACT_ATOMS: atom_id res chain seq x y z
N MET A 1 1.41 -16.07 -16.90
CA MET A 1 1.14 -16.33 -15.47
C MET A 1 2.31 -15.77 -14.70
N ASP A 2 2.09 -14.76 -13.87
CA ASP A 2 3.12 -14.18 -12.99
C ASP A 2 2.66 -14.39 -11.54
N ILE A 3 3.52 -14.96 -10.70
CA ILE A 3 3.20 -15.33 -9.32
C ILE A 3 4.24 -14.71 -8.40
N LYS A 4 3.80 -13.72 -7.61
CA LYS A 4 4.58 -13.20 -6.50
C LYS A 4 4.31 -14.03 -5.25
N ARG A 5 5.33 -14.73 -4.76
CA ARG A 5 5.21 -15.60 -3.57
C ARG A 5 5.19 -14.76 -2.29
N GLY A 6 4.63 -15.32 -1.22
CA GLY A 6 4.73 -14.71 0.11
C GLY A 6 6.19 -14.43 0.48
N GLY A 7 6.47 -13.23 0.96
CA GLY A 7 7.82 -12.77 1.32
C GLY A 7 8.71 -12.32 0.16
N SER A 8 8.27 -12.44 -1.11
CA SER A 8 9.08 -11.99 -2.26
C SER A 8 9.05 -10.48 -2.50
N GLN A 9 8.12 -9.76 -1.85
CA GLN A 9 7.99 -8.31 -1.95
C GLN A 9 8.36 -7.69 -0.60
N PRO A 10 9.39 -6.82 -0.54
CA PRO A 10 9.81 -6.22 0.72
C PRO A 10 8.76 -5.22 1.23
N SER A 11 8.55 -5.21 2.54
CA SER A 11 7.75 -4.18 3.20
C SER A 11 8.46 -2.83 3.17
N GLY A 12 7.68 -1.75 3.11
CA GLY A 12 8.15 -0.38 3.27
C GLY A 12 7.50 0.32 4.47
N ARG A 13 8.15 1.36 4.98
CA ARG A 13 7.53 2.29 5.93
C ARG A 13 6.68 3.29 5.15
N GLY A 14 5.47 3.59 5.64
CA GLY A 14 4.64 4.67 5.10
C GLY A 14 5.35 6.03 5.19
N PRO A 15 5.35 6.85 4.13
CA PRO A 15 5.95 8.20 4.17
C PRO A 15 5.33 9.09 5.24
N ALA A 16 6.15 9.91 5.90
CA ALA A 16 5.70 10.76 7.01
C ALA A 16 4.69 11.85 6.56
N GLU A 17 4.72 12.23 5.28
CA GLU A 17 3.78 13.20 4.71
C GLU A 17 2.37 12.61 4.55
N TRP A 18 2.24 11.28 4.47
CA TRP A 18 0.96 10.60 4.18
C TRP A 18 0.35 9.96 5.42
N PHE A 19 1.13 9.72 6.47
CA PHE A 19 0.70 8.96 7.64
C PHE A 19 1.12 9.65 8.94
N THR A 20 0.23 9.62 9.94
CA THR A 20 0.61 9.88 11.33
C THR A 20 0.84 8.55 12.04
N GLY A 21 1.91 8.44 12.82
CA GLY A 21 2.28 7.22 13.55
C GLY A 21 3.11 6.24 12.71
N THR A 22 3.25 5.01 13.20
CA THR A 22 4.01 3.96 12.50
C THR A 22 3.09 3.16 11.59
N VAL A 23 3.40 3.16 10.29
CA VAL A 23 2.65 2.43 9.26
C VAL A 23 3.61 1.61 8.42
N ARG A 24 3.25 0.34 8.19
CA ARG A 24 3.96 -0.58 7.29
C ARG A 24 3.09 -0.86 6.07
N VAL A 25 3.69 -0.77 4.88
CA VAL A 25 3.04 -1.00 3.59
C VAL A 25 3.67 -2.22 2.94
N ASP A 26 2.87 -3.22 2.63
CA ASP A 26 3.26 -4.42 1.88
C ASP A 26 2.66 -4.35 0.47
N PRO A 27 3.49 -4.13 -0.57
CA PRO A 27 3.01 -4.16 -1.95
C PRO A 27 2.45 -5.55 -2.30
N LEU A 28 1.28 -5.59 -2.96
CA LEU A 28 0.69 -6.85 -3.44
C LEU A 28 0.76 -6.92 -4.96
N PHE A 29 0.15 -5.96 -5.65
CA PHE A 29 0.11 -5.94 -7.11
C PHE A 29 -0.12 -4.54 -7.68
N GLN A 30 0.31 -4.37 -8.93
CA GLN A 30 -0.08 -3.29 -9.82
C GLN A 30 -0.37 -3.95 -11.16
N ALA A 31 -1.60 -3.83 -11.67
CA ALA A 31 -1.96 -4.45 -12.93
C ALA A 31 -1.26 -3.73 -14.10
N PRO A 32 -0.80 -4.46 -15.13
CA PRO A 32 -0.30 -3.84 -16.34
C PRO A 32 -1.44 -3.17 -17.12
N ASP A 33 -1.09 -2.20 -17.96
CA ASP A 33 -2.05 -1.60 -18.89
C ASP A 33 -2.72 -2.68 -19.75
N PRO A 34 -4.03 -2.53 -20.08
CA PRO A 34 -4.88 -1.35 -19.85
C PRO A 34 -5.62 -1.33 -18.51
N ALA A 35 -5.36 -2.29 -17.61
CA ALA A 35 -6.00 -2.32 -16.29
C ALA A 35 -5.42 -1.26 -15.36
N ARG A 36 -6.26 -0.64 -14.52
CA ARG A 36 -5.87 0.49 -13.65
C ARG A 36 -5.81 0.16 -12.16
N VAL A 37 -6.07 -1.10 -11.81
CA VAL A 37 -6.18 -1.53 -10.41
C VAL A 37 -4.79 -1.80 -9.81
N ALA A 38 -4.58 -1.35 -8.59
CA ALA A 38 -3.41 -1.64 -7.77
C ALA A 38 -3.87 -1.94 -6.34
N GLY A 39 -3.02 -2.63 -5.58
CA GLY A 39 -3.32 -3.00 -4.21
C GLY A 39 -2.09 -3.22 -3.35
N ALA A 40 -2.22 -2.87 -2.07
CA ALA A 40 -1.24 -3.12 -1.03
C ALA A 40 -1.97 -3.53 0.26
N SER A 41 -1.30 -4.30 1.12
CA SER A 41 -1.73 -4.46 2.51
C SER A 41 -1.07 -3.38 3.36
N VAL A 42 -1.86 -2.72 4.20
CA VAL A 42 -1.37 -1.62 5.05
C VAL A 42 -1.65 -1.96 6.50
N THR A 43 -0.60 -2.01 7.32
CA THR A 43 -0.68 -2.26 8.76
C THR A 43 -0.45 -0.96 9.52
N PHE A 44 -1.39 -0.63 10.40
CA PHE A 44 -1.33 0.54 11.27
C PHE A 44 -1.02 0.08 12.70
N GLU A 45 0.05 0.59 13.28
CA GLU A 45 0.25 0.48 14.72
C GLU A 45 -0.84 1.24 15.49
N PRO A 46 -1.07 0.97 16.78
CA PRO A 46 -2.09 1.66 17.56
C PRO A 46 -1.99 3.19 17.45
N GLY A 47 -3.10 3.83 17.03
CA GLY A 47 -3.21 5.28 16.85
C GLY A 47 -2.63 5.83 15.55
N ALA A 48 -2.02 4.98 14.70
CA ALA A 48 -1.58 5.37 13.36
C ALA A 48 -2.76 5.49 12.39
N ARG A 49 -2.69 6.44 11.45
CA ARG A 49 -3.72 6.68 10.44
C ARG A 49 -3.16 7.40 9.21
N THR A 50 -3.91 7.38 8.12
CA THR A 50 -3.60 8.22 6.94
C THR A 50 -3.89 9.69 7.22
N ALA A 51 -3.20 10.57 6.50
CA ALA A 51 -3.68 11.92 6.25
C ALA A 51 -4.98 11.87 5.42
N TRP A 52 -5.76 12.95 5.43
CA TRP A 52 -6.90 13.10 4.53
C TRP A 52 -6.44 13.08 3.08
N HIS A 53 -7.14 12.32 2.24
CA HIS A 53 -6.86 12.18 0.81
C HIS A 53 -8.12 11.76 0.06
N THR A 54 -8.04 11.76 -1.28
CA THR A 54 -9.11 11.28 -2.16
C THR A 54 -8.54 10.28 -3.15
N HIS A 55 -9.40 9.38 -3.63
CA HIS A 55 -9.10 8.54 -4.78
C HIS A 55 -9.85 9.05 -6.01
N PRO A 56 -9.18 9.21 -7.16
CA PRO A 56 -9.80 9.81 -8.34
C PRO A 56 -10.88 8.92 -9.00
N LEU A 57 -10.99 7.65 -8.59
CA LEU A 57 -11.95 6.69 -9.11
C LEU A 57 -12.88 6.12 -8.02
N GLY A 58 -12.95 6.75 -6.84
CA GLY A 58 -13.69 6.27 -5.67
C GLY A 58 -12.77 5.96 -4.51
#